data_AF-A0A971MKK2-F1
#
_entry.id   AF-A0A971MKK2-F1
#
_cell.length_a   1.000
_cell.length_b   1.000
_cell.length_c   1.000
_cell.angle_alpha   90.00
_cell.angle_beta   90.00
_cell.angle_gamma   90.00
#
_symmetry.space_group_name_H-M   'P 1'
#
loop_
_entity.id
_entity.type
_entity.pdbx_description
1 polymer ?
#
loop_
_entity_poly.entity_id
_entity_poly.type
_entity_poly.pdbx_seq_one_letter_code
_entity_poly.pdbx_strand_id
1 'polypeptide(L)' 'MKEQFLHKKIRRGWIVVNKISGAHSHFKSEYGCYLIIKFLKAGIYPDNSYLQVSYDRLKTPKEKKDSYYNRSFNRRVLC' A
#
# COMPACT_ATOMS: atom_id res chain seq x y z
N MET A 1 -8.42 13.18 -16.41
CA MET A 1 -7.19 12.50 -15.94
C MET A 1 -7.56 11.54 -14.81
N LYS A 2 -7.39 10.22 -14.97
CA LYS A 2 -7.74 9.26 -13.90
C LYS A 2 -6.75 9.42 -12.75
N GLU A 3 -7.24 9.76 -11.56
CA GLU A 3 -6.40 9.84 -10.36
C GLU A 3 -5.77 8.47 -10.06
N GLN A 4 -4.45 8.41 -10.19
CA GLN A 4 -3.64 7.21 -10.01
C GLN A 4 -3.62 6.72 -8.55
N PHE A 5 -3.81 7.63 -7.58
CA PHE A 5 -3.72 7.35 -6.15
C PHE A 5 -5.02 7.70 -5.44
N LEU A 6 -5.44 6.83 -4.53
CA LEU A 6 -6.61 7.04 -3.69
C LEU A 6 -6.22 6.87 -2.23
N HIS A 7 -6.61 7.82 -1.39
CA HIS A 7 -6.43 7.75 0.04
C HIS A 7 -7.76 7.46 0.74
N LYS A 8 -7.74 6.68 1.81
CA LYS A 8 -8.91 6.31 2.60
C LYS A 8 -8.55 6.27 4.09
N LYS A 9 -9.53 6.57 4.94
CA LYS A 9 -9.44 6.36 6.39
C LYS A 9 -9.67 4.88 6.72
N ILE A 10 -8.88 4.34 7.63
CA ILE A 10 -8.98 2.97 8.14
C ILE A 10 -9.01 2.97 9.68
N ARG A 11 -9.36 1.83 10.31
CA ARG A 11 -9.51 1.72 11.77
C ARG A 11 -8.28 2.22 12.56
N ARG A 12 -7.07 2.07 12.01
CA ARG A 12 -5.80 2.45 12.66
C ARG A 12 -5.00 3.49 11.87
N GLY A 13 -5.66 4.42 11.20
CA GLY A 13 -5.00 5.54 10.51
C GLY A 13 -5.54 5.74 9.10
N TRP A 14 -4.63 5.93 8.16
CA TRP A 14 -4.94 6.20 6.76
C TRP A 14 -4.13 5.31 5.84
N ILE A 15 -4.67 5.05 4.64
CA ILE A 15 -4.02 4.25 3.62
C ILE A 15 -4.05 4.99 2.29
N VAL A 16 -2.93 4.96 1.55
CA VAL A 16 -2.84 5.38 0.15
C VAL A 16 -2.69 4.14 -0.71
N VAL A 17 -3.49 4.03 -1.77
CA VAL A 17 -3.49 2.92 -2.71
C VAL A 17 -3.24 3.46 -4.11
N ASN A 18 -2.26 2.89 -4.80
CA ASN A 18 -2.05 3.08 -6.23
C ASN A 18 -3.01 2.17 -6.99
N LYS A 19 -3.95 2.77 -7.74
CA LYS A 19 -4.98 2.01 -8.48
C LYS A 19 -4.43 1.23 -9.66
N ILE A 20 -3.23 1.58 -10.15
CA ILE A 20 -2.60 0.93 -11.30
C ILE A 20 -1.80 -0.29 -10.84
N SER A 21 -0.93 -0.11 -9.85
CA SER A 21 -0.03 -1.18 -9.38
C SER A 21 -0.63 -2.04 -8.27
N GLY A 22 -1.72 -1.61 -7.63
CA GLY A 22 -2.27 -2.25 -6.44
C GLY A 22 -1.41 -2.08 -5.17
N ALA A 23 -0.30 -1.35 -5.27
CA ALA A 23 0.57 -1.05 -4.14
C ALA A 23 -0.13 -0.10 -3.14
N HIS A 24 0.21 -0.23 -1.86
CA HIS A 24 -0.34 0.63 -0.83
C HIS A 24 0.68 0.95 0.27
N SER A 25 0.49 2.10 0.92
CA SER A 25 1.24 2.47 2.12
C SER A 25 0.30 3.02 3.19
N HIS A 26 0.65 2.76 4.45
CA HIS A 26 -0.10 3.18 5.62
C HIS A 26 0.51 4.43 6.25
N PHE A 27 -0.35 5.33 6.71
CA PHE A 27 0.02 6.59 7.35
C PHE A 27 -0.76 6.79 8.64
N LYS A 28 -0.13 7.49 9.60
CA LYS A 28 -0.78 7.85 10.87
C LYS A 28 -1.82 8.97 10.69
N SER A 29 -1.62 9.85 9.71
CA SER A 29 -2.45 11.03 9.47
C SER A 29 -2.85 11.16 8.00
N GLU A 30 -3.95 11.86 7.77
CA GLU A 30 -4.44 12.23 6.43
C GLU A 30 -3.44 13.12 5.70
N TYR A 31 -2.81 14.05 6.44
CA TYR A 31 -1.81 14.95 5.89
C TYR A 31 -0.61 14.20 5.30
N GLY A 32 -0.17 13.11 5.92
CA GLY A 32 0.89 12.26 5.37
C GLY A 32 0.49 11.63 4.02
N CYS A 33 -0.76 11.21 3.88
CA CYS A 33 -1.31 10.74 2.60
C CYS A 33 -1.31 11.84 1.54
N TYR A 34 -1.70 13.05 1.91
CA TYR A 34 -1.70 14.18 0.99
C TYR A 34 -0.29 14.51 0.49
N LEU A 35 0.68 14.60 1.39
CA LEU A 35 2.07 14.89 1.05
C LEU A 35 2.66 13.83 0.10
N ILE A 36 2.48 12.54 0.39
CA ILE A 36 3.04 11.50 -0.48
C ILE A 36 2.42 11.53 -1.87
N ILE A 37 1.10 11.78 -1.97
CA ILE A 37 0.41 11.91 -3.25
C ILE A 37 0.95 13.12 -4.02
N LYS A 38 1.19 14.24 -3.33
CA LYS A 38 1.79 15.44 -3.93
C LYS A 38 3.19 15.15 -4.49
N PHE A 39 4.05 14.49 -3.72
CA PHE A 39 5.40 14.11 -4.16
C PHE A 39 5.38 13.14 -5.34
N LEU A 40 4.51 12.13 -5.31
CA LEU A 40 4.35 11.17 -6.40
C LEU A 40 3.84 11.85 -7.68
N LYS A 41 2.88 12.78 -7.57
CA LYS A 41 2.38 13.56 -8.72
C LYS A 41 3.44 14.50 -9.28
N ALA A 42 4.28 15.08 -8.43
CA ALA A 42 5.35 15.99 -8.83
C ALA A 42 6.63 15.28 -9.30
N GLY A 43 6.74 13.96 -9.11
CA GLY A 43 7.98 13.22 -9.39
C GLY A 43 9.15 13.56 -8.45
N ILE A 44 8.87 14.19 -7.30
CA ILE A 44 9.88 14.61 -6.34
C ILE A 44 10.11 13.47 -5.35
N TYR A 45 11.38 13.10 -5.15
CA TYR A 45 11.77 12.16 -4.12
C TYR A 45 11.86 12.88 -2.76
N PRO A 46 11.14 12.43 -1.73
CA PRO A 46 11.16 13.11 -0.43
C PRO A 46 12.50 12.91 0.29
N ASP A 47 12.94 13.89 1.07
CA ASP A 47 14.18 13.76 1.86
C ASP A 47 13.98 13.02 3.20
N ASN A 48 12.73 12.95 3.67
CA ASN A 48 12.39 12.26 4.91
C ASN A 48 12.39 10.73 4.70
N SER A 49 13.24 10.02 5.44
CA SER A 49 13.40 8.56 5.36
C SER A 49 12.09 7.76 5.47
N TYR A 50 11.15 8.21 6.30
CA TYR A 50 9.84 7.55 6.42
C TYR A 50 9.01 7.68 5.14
N LEU A 51 9.06 8.85 4.50
CA LEU A 51 8.35 9.11 3.26
C LEU A 51 9.04 8.47 2.06
N GLN A 52 10.37 8.34 2.06
CA GLN A 52 11.14 7.63 1.04
C GLN A 52 10.68 6.19 0.92
N VAL A 53 10.67 5.46 2.03
CA VAL A 53 10.19 4.06 2.05
C VAL A 53 8.75 3.95 1.56
N SER A 54 7.90 4.90 1.93
CA SER A 54 6.50 4.93 1.46
C SER A 54 6.37 5.24 -0.03
N TYR A 55 7.21 6.15 -0.55
CA TYR A 55 7.29 6.52 -1.96
C TYR A 55 7.68 5.30 -2.80
N ASP A 56 8.75 4.62 -2.38
CA ASP A 56 9.27 3.43 -3.06
C ASP A 56 8.25 2.30 -3.07
N ARG A 57 7.60 2.03 -1.93
CA ARG A 57 6.52 1.03 -1.84
C ARG A 57 5.35 1.30 -2.77
N LEU A 58 4.99 2.57 -2.99
CA LEU A 58 3.86 2.94 -3.85
C LEU A 58 4.20 2.90 -5.35
N LYS A 59 5.49 3.00 -5.68
CA LYS A 59 6.01 2.99 -7.05
C LYS A 59 6.32 1.57 -7.52
N THR A 60 6.87 0.74 -6.64
CA THR A 60 7.16 -0.66 -6.97
C THR A 60 5.86 -1.45 -7.02
N PRO A 61 5.52 -2.11 -8.14
CA PRO A 61 4.38 -3.01 -8.19
C PRO A 61 4.60 -4.10 -7.16
N LYS A 62 3.56 -4.40 -6.38
CA LYS A 62 3.62 -5.49 -5.41
C LYS A 62 3.86 -6.76 -6.23
N GLU A 63 5.06 -7.32 -6.18
CA GLU A 63 5.28 -8.69 -6.65
C GLU A 63 4.19 -9.53 -5.98
N LYS A 64 3.39 -10.23 -6.79
CA LYS A 64 2.43 -11.20 -6.28
C LYS A 64 3.25 -12.22 -5.49
N LYS A 65 3.39 -12.02 -4.17
CA LYS A 65 3.71 -13.13 -3.28
C LYS A 65 2.60 -14.12 -3.51
N ASP A 66 2.96 -15.28 -4.05
CA ASP A 66 2.05 -16.40 -4.31
C ASP A 66 1.05 -16.48 -3.16
N SER A 67 -0.23 -16.44 -3.53
CA SER A 67 -1.34 -16.54 -2.59
C SER A 67 -1.05 -17.68 -1.64
N TYR A 68 -1.02 -17.39 -0.34
CA TYR A 68 -0.99 -18.41 0.71
C TYR A 68 -2.11 -19.42 0.38
N TYR A 69 -1.75 -20.58 -0.15
CA TYR A 69 -2.67 -21.68 -0.35
C TYR A 69 -3.06 -22.14 1.05
N ASN A 70 -4.27 -21.79 1.49
CA ASN A 70 -4.85 -22.40 2.67
C ASN A 70 -5.07 -23.89 2.33
N ARG A 71 -4.06 -24.74 2.58
CA ARG A 71 -4.30 -26.17 2.71
C ARG A 71 -5.15 -26.34 3.97
N SER A 72 -6.47 -26.41 3.79
CA SER A 72 -7.34 -26.92 4.84
C SER A 72 -6.84 -28.32 5.18
N PHE A 73 -6.22 -28.46 6.35
CA PHE A 73 -5.87 -29.77 6.88
C PHE A 73 -7.18 -30.39 7.34
N ASN A 74 -7.83 -31.12 6.44
CA ASN A 74 -9.03 -31.90 6.73
C ASN A 74 -8.61 -33.05 7.66
N ARG A 75 -8.65 -32.82 8.98
CA ARG A 75 -8.48 -33.89 9.97
C ARG A 75 -9.74 -34.74 9.98
N ARG A 76 -9.85 -35.64 9.02
CA ARG A 76 -10.72 -36.81 9.12
C ARG A 76 -9.92 -37.88 9.87
N VAL A 77 -9.95 -37.84 11.20
CA VAL A 77 -9.54 -38.98 12.03
C VAL A 77 -10.68 -40.00 11.89
N LEU A 78 -10.49 -40.94 10.97
CA LEU A 78 -11.04 -42.29 11.07
C LEU A 78 -10.11 -43.07 12.01
N CYS A 79 -10.71 -43.97 12.79
CA CYS A 79 -10.16 -44.79 13.89
C CYS A 79 -10.36 -44.15 15.26
#